data_AF-A0A5Q0NR53-F1
#
_entry.id   AF-A0A5Q0NR53-F1
#
_cell.length_a   1.000
_cell.length_b   1.000
_cell.length_c   1.000
_cell.angle_alpha   90.00
_cell.angle_beta   90.00
_cell.angle_gamma   90.00
#
_symmetry.space_group_name_H-M   'P 1'
#
loop_
_entity.id
_entity.type
_entity.pdbx_description
1 polymer ?
#
loop_
_entity_poly.entity_id
_entity_poly.type
_entity_poly.pdbx_seq_one_letter_code
_entity_poly.pdbx_strand_id
1 'polypeptide(L)'
;MSDLTAVRHPVPEVVRTLDVLAKGALLLLMFLAVTSPDLGNMEDKGAHARAIGYPLAAFAVPFIWYVWWRERASFPWAADLLITFTCFTDTLGNRMDLYDSIVWFDDWMHFMNTGLLTAAVILLTLPHTTSLGRTLERAVAFGATAGIVWELAEYVAFLSKSTERRSAYTDTLGDLTLDTLGAVVAALVIFVLWRRGQLHQAAPQLAHRSALTV
;
A
#
# COMPACT_ATOMS: atom_id res chain seq x y z
N MET A 1 26.43 -20.77 -20.22
CA MET A 1 25.32 -20.25 -19.39
C MET A 1 25.96 -19.44 -18.28
N SER A 2 25.90 -18.10 -18.36
CA SER A 2 26.55 -17.19 -17.41
C SER A 2 25.81 -17.24 -16.08
N ASP A 3 26.52 -17.59 -15.00
CA ASP A 3 26.01 -17.49 -13.62
C ASP A 3 25.52 -16.07 -13.35
N LEU A 4 24.20 -15.91 -13.28
CA LEU A 4 23.52 -14.73 -12.79
C LEU A 4 23.53 -14.81 -11.26
N THR A 5 24.53 -14.25 -10.60
CA THR A 5 24.48 -14.09 -9.14
C THR A 5 23.49 -12.98 -8.83
N ALA A 6 22.29 -13.35 -8.39
CA ALA A 6 21.31 -12.40 -7.87
C ALA A 6 21.95 -11.54 -6.77
N VAL A 7 21.98 -10.22 -6.96
CA VAL A 7 22.44 -9.31 -5.90
C VAL A 7 21.44 -9.39 -4.76
N ARG A 8 21.87 -9.99 -3.64
CA ARG A 8 21.08 -10.11 -2.42
C ARG A 8 21.37 -8.90 -1.53
N HIS A 9 20.36 -8.07 -1.29
CA HIS A 9 20.49 -6.95 -0.37
C HIS A 9 20.17 -7.41 1.06
N PRO A 10 20.99 -7.04 2.07
CA PRO A 10 20.63 -7.26 3.45
C PRO A 10 19.41 -6.41 3.79
N VAL A 11 18.48 -6.98 4.54
CA VAL A 11 17.24 -6.31 4.95
C VAL A 11 17.39 -5.92 6.40
N PRO A 12 17.07 -4.67 6.79
CA PRO A 12 17.01 -4.30 8.19
C PRO A 12 16.03 -5.23 8.92
N GLU A 13 16.51 -5.92 9.96
CA GLU A 13 15.70 -6.89 10.71
C GLU A 13 14.37 -6.31 11.18
N VAL A 14 14.36 -5.03 11.55
CA VAL A 14 13.17 -4.29 11.94
C VAL A 14 12.09 -4.29 10.85
N VAL A 15 12.44 -4.04 9.58
CA VAL A 15 11.46 -4.00 8.48
C VAL A 15 10.83 -5.37 8.29
N ARG A 16 11.65 -6.42 8.29
CA ARG A 16 11.18 -7.80 8.18
C ARG A 16 10.25 -8.17 9.33
N THR A 17 10.64 -7.85 10.57
CA THR A 17 9.84 -8.16 11.75
C THR A 17 8.50 -7.43 11.73
N LEU A 18 8.49 -6.13 11.40
CA LEU A 18 7.27 -5.35 11.29
C LEU A 18 6.34 -5.91 10.19
N ASP A 19 6.89 -6.33 9.06
CA ASP A 19 6.12 -6.89 7.95
C ASP A 19 5.40 -8.17 8.38
N VAL A 20 6.16 -9.13 8.92
CA VAL A 20 5.60 -10.42 9.38
C VAL A 20 4.57 -10.20 10.48
N LEU A 21 4.83 -9.30 11.44
CA LEU A 21 3.88 -8.98 12.50
C LEU A 21 2.61 -8.31 11.95
N ALA A 22 2.74 -7.36 11.02
CA ALA A 22 1.60 -6.70 10.40
C ALA A 22 0.74 -7.67 9.60
N LYS A 23 1.35 -8.62 8.85
CA LYS A 23 0.60 -9.68 8.16
C LYS A 23 -0.12 -10.60 9.15
N GLY A 24 0.56 -11.03 10.22
CA GLY A 24 -0.05 -11.87 11.25
C GLY A 24 -1.22 -11.18 11.94
N ALA A 25 -1.06 -9.90 12.30
CA ALA A 25 -2.11 -9.09 12.90
C ALA A 25 -3.28 -8.85 11.93
N LEU A 26 -3.00 -8.54 10.66
CA LEU A 26 -4.03 -8.40 9.63
C LEU A 26 -4.84 -9.69 9.49
N LEU A 27 -4.20 -10.85 9.36
CA LEU A 27 -4.91 -12.13 9.25
C LEU A 27 -5.75 -12.44 10.50
N LEU A 28 -5.25 -12.13 11.69
CA LEU A 28 -6.02 -12.25 12.93
C LEU A 28 -7.25 -11.34 12.91
N LEU A 29 -7.09 -10.08 12.52
CA LEU A 29 -8.21 -9.14 12.42
C LEU A 29 -9.24 -9.59 11.37
N MET A 30 -8.79 -10.08 10.21
CA MET A 30 -9.68 -10.63 9.17
C MET A 30 -10.44 -11.86 9.67
N PHE A 31 -9.76 -12.76 10.39
CA PHE A 31 -10.41 -13.91 11.00
C PHE A 31 -11.49 -13.48 11.99
N LEU A 32 -11.16 -12.54 12.89
CA LEU A 32 -12.12 -12.01 13.88
C LEU A 32 -13.30 -11.29 13.21
N ALA A 33 -13.05 -10.52 12.14
CA ALA A 33 -14.11 -9.85 11.39
C ALA A 33 -15.10 -10.85 10.76
N VAL A 34 -14.64 -12.04 10.36
CA VAL A 34 -15.51 -13.09 9.79
C VAL A 34 -16.20 -13.92 10.88
N THR A 35 -15.52 -14.26 11.96
CA THR A 35 -16.08 -15.15 13.00
C THR A 35 -16.86 -14.43 14.09
N SER A 36 -16.65 -13.13 14.25
CA SER A 36 -17.26 -12.32 15.29
C SER A 36 -17.61 -10.93 14.74
N PRO A 37 -18.50 -10.86 13.74
CA PRO A 37 -18.85 -9.61 13.05
C PRO A 37 -19.41 -8.55 13.99
N ASP A 38 -20.13 -8.94 15.05
CA ASP A 38 -20.69 -8.07 16.08
C ASP A 38 -19.62 -7.26 16.85
N LEU A 39 -18.35 -7.69 16.79
CA LEU A 39 -17.21 -7.02 17.43
C LEU A 39 -16.43 -6.11 16.46
N GLY A 40 -16.82 -6.07 15.17
CA GLY A 40 -15.98 -5.54 14.10
C GLY A 40 -16.16 -4.05 13.78
N ASN A 41 -17.26 -3.41 14.18
CA ASN A 41 -17.70 -2.08 13.71
C ASN A 41 -17.58 -1.89 12.18
N MET A 42 -17.72 -2.99 11.43
CA MET A 42 -17.67 -3.02 9.97
C MET A 42 -19.02 -3.37 9.34
N GLU A 43 -20.09 -3.43 10.15
CA GLU A 43 -21.45 -3.61 9.65
C GLU A 43 -21.75 -2.48 8.65
N ASP A 44 -22.22 -2.85 7.46
CA ASP A 44 -22.43 -1.93 6.33
C ASP A 44 -21.19 -1.15 5.82
N LYS A 45 -19.96 -1.54 6.21
CA LYS A 45 -18.70 -0.93 5.74
C LYS A 45 -17.86 -1.87 4.88
N GLY A 46 -18.52 -2.70 4.08
CA GLY A 46 -17.83 -3.58 3.12
C GLY A 46 -16.94 -4.66 3.74
N ALA A 47 -17.23 -5.14 4.96
CA ALA A 47 -16.44 -6.14 5.69
C ALA A 47 -16.03 -7.36 4.82
N HIS A 48 -16.96 -7.91 4.04
CA HIS A 48 -16.69 -9.06 3.17
C HIS A 48 -15.72 -8.74 2.03
N ALA A 49 -15.82 -7.55 1.43
CA ALA A 49 -14.92 -7.12 0.37
C ALA A 49 -13.50 -6.96 0.92
N ARG A 50 -13.35 -6.35 2.10
CA ARG A 50 -12.07 -6.21 2.82
C ARG A 50 -11.49 -7.57 3.22
N ALA A 51 -12.31 -8.48 3.75
CA ALA A 51 -11.91 -9.84 4.15
C ALA A 51 -11.27 -10.67 3.03
N ILE A 52 -11.58 -10.37 1.77
CA ILE A 52 -10.99 -11.01 0.59
C ILE A 52 -9.89 -10.14 0.00
N GLY A 53 -10.19 -8.86 -0.24
CA GLY A 53 -9.30 -7.93 -0.93
C GLY A 53 -8.00 -7.65 -0.18
N TYR A 54 -8.05 -7.51 1.15
CA TYR A 54 -6.87 -7.19 1.95
C TYR A 54 -5.85 -8.32 2.04
N PRO A 55 -6.24 -9.58 2.30
CA PRO A 55 -5.31 -10.70 2.14
C PRO A 55 -4.74 -10.79 0.71
N LEU A 56 -5.55 -10.60 -0.33
CA LEU A 56 -5.06 -10.64 -1.70
C LEU A 56 -4.01 -9.55 -1.97
N ALA A 57 -4.26 -8.31 -1.53
CA ALA A 57 -3.33 -7.20 -1.66
C ALA A 57 -2.04 -7.44 -0.86
N ALA A 58 -2.16 -7.80 0.43
CA ALA A 58 -1.02 -8.02 1.32
C ALA A 58 -0.15 -9.22 0.92
N PHE A 59 -0.67 -10.18 0.16
CA PHE A 59 0.08 -11.34 -0.33
C PHE A 59 0.44 -11.26 -1.82
N ALA A 60 0.04 -10.20 -2.54
CA ALA A 60 0.36 -10.02 -3.95
C ALA A 60 1.88 -9.97 -4.19
N VAL A 61 2.63 -9.22 -3.38
CA VAL A 61 4.09 -9.12 -3.51
C VAL A 61 4.80 -10.43 -3.18
N PRO A 62 4.52 -11.13 -2.06
CA PRO A 62 4.98 -12.50 -1.79
C PRO A 62 4.74 -13.46 -2.96
N PHE A 63 3.52 -13.47 -3.48
CA PHE A 63 3.15 -14.33 -4.59
C PHE A 63 3.94 -13.98 -5.86
N ILE A 64 3.97 -12.70 -6.25
CA ILE A 64 4.66 -12.25 -7.46
C ILE A 64 6.16 -12.55 -7.37
N TRP A 65 6.74 -12.28 -6.21
CA TRP A 65 8.15 -12.56 -5.99
C TRP A 65 8.43 -14.05 -6.09
N TYR A 66 7.63 -14.89 -5.43
CA TYR A 66 7.83 -16.33 -5.42
C TYR A 66 7.71 -16.94 -6.82
N VAL A 67 6.75 -16.50 -7.63
CA VAL A 67 6.49 -17.07 -8.94
C VAL A 67 7.44 -16.52 -10.01
N TRP A 68 7.75 -15.22 -10.00
CA TRP A 68 8.44 -14.58 -11.12
C TRP A 68 9.77 -13.91 -10.78
N TRP A 69 10.06 -13.54 -9.53
CA TRP A 69 11.22 -12.69 -9.19
C TRP A 69 12.27 -13.36 -8.31
N ARG A 70 11.96 -14.47 -7.61
CA ARG A 70 12.83 -15.08 -6.59
C ARG A 70 14.24 -15.38 -7.04
N GLU A 71 14.42 -15.77 -8.30
CA GLU A 71 15.71 -16.11 -8.89
C GLU A 71 16.53 -14.87 -9.30
N ARG A 72 15.87 -13.73 -9.55
CA ARG A 72 16.48 -12.52 -10.12
C ARG A 72 16.52 -11.32 -9.18
N ALA A 73 15.73 -11.32 -8.11
CA ALA A 73 15.64 -10.21 -7.18
C ALA A 73 15.47 -10.67 -5.72
N SER A 74 15.98 -9.86 -4.80
CA SER A 74 15.67 -9.96 -3.38
C SER A 74 14.19 -9.67 -3.11
N PHE A 75 13.67 -10.19 -2.01
CA PHE A 75 12.30 -9.89 -1.60
C PHE A 75 12.17 -8.40 -1.26
N PRO A 76 11.19 -7.66 -1.81
CA PRO A 76 11.06 -6.21 -1.62
C PRO A 76 10.32 -5.87 -0.31
N TRP A 77 10.93 -6.19 0.83
CA TRP A 77 10.34 -6.05 2.16
C TRP A 77 9.73 -4.68 2.45
N ALA A 78 10.38 -3.59 2.03
CA ALA A 78 9.86 -2.25 2.29
C ALA A 78 8.52 -2.01 1.57
N ALA A 79 8.42 -2.42 0.30
CA ALA A 79 7.19 -2.28 -0.47
C ALA A 79 6.09 -3.21 0.05
N ASP A 80 6.45 -4.44 0.43
CA ASP A 80 5.51 -5.41 1.00
C ASP A 80 4.94 -4.94 2.35
N LEU A 81 5.79 -4.39 3.22
CA LEU A 81 5.38 -3.81 4.50
C LEU A 81 4.41 -2.64 4.28
N LEU A 82 4.73 -1.72 3.36
CA LEU A 82 3.88 -0.56 3.08
C LEU A 82 2.46 -0.97 2.63
N ILE A 83 2.36 -1.96 1.73
CA ILE A 83 1.07 -2.50 1.27
C ILE A 83 0.33 -3.20 2.43
N THR A 84 1.05 -4.03 3.19
CA THR A 84 0.47 -4.75 4.33
C THR A 84 -0.05 -3.78 5.39
N PHE A 85 0.72 -2.73 5.67
CA PHE A 85 0.39 -1.75 6.69
C PHE A 85 -0.86 -0.97 6.33
N THR A 86 -1.05 -0.59 5.05
CA THR A 86 -2.30 0.02 4.55
C THR A 86 -3.53 -0.84 4.86
N CYS A 87 -3.50 -2.13 4.56
CA CYS A 87 -4.60 -3.04 4.85
C CYS A 87 -4.83 -3.23 6.36
N PHE A 88 -3.73 -3.31 7.12
CA PHE A 88 -3.76 -3.48 8.56
C PHE A 88 -4.38 -2.27 9.27
N THR A 89 -3.98 -1.05 8.91
CA THR A 89 -4.45 0.18 9.57
C THR A 89 -5.91 0.49 9.28
N ASP A 90 -6.42 0.27 8.06
CA ASP A 90 -7.87 0.40 7.78
C ASP A 90 -8.67 -0.59 8.63
N THR A 91 -8.23 -1.85 8.64
CA THR A 91 -8.91 -2.90 9.42
C THR A 91 -8.93 -2.58 10.90
N LEU A 92 -7.78 -2.16 11.44
CA LEU A 92 -7.64 -1.81 12.83
C LEU A 92 -8.47 -0.57 13.19
N GLY A 93 -8.49 0.44 12.31
CA GLY A 93 -9.28 1.66 12.47
C GLY A 93 -10.76 1.35 12.60
N ASN A 94 -11.30 0.53 11.70
CA ASN A 94 -12.65 0.00 11.79
C ASN A 94 -12.85 -0.76 13.11
N ARG A 95 -11.98 -1.73 13.43
CA ARG A 95 -12.10 -2.54 14.65
C ARG A 95 -12.13 -1.70 15.94
N MET A 96 -11.47 -0.55 15.95
CA MET A 96 -11.40 0.37 17.09
C MET A 96 -12.44 1.49 17.02
N ASP A 97 -13.40 1.43 16.08
CA ASP A 97 -14.45 2.43 15.90
C ASP A 97 -13.94 3.82 15.48
N LEU A 98 -12.73 3.92 14.91
CA LEU A 98 -12.11 5.22 14.65
C LEU A 98 -12.80 6.00 13.53
N TYR A 99 -13.36 5.31 12.53
CA TYR A 99 -14.13 5.94 11.46
C TYR A 99 -15.41 6.62 11.97
N ASP A 100 -16.01 6.10 13.04
CA ASP A 100 -17.23 6.68 13.63
C ASP A 100 -16.93 7.67 14.75
N SER A 101 -15.88 7.41 15.53
CA SER A 101 -15.55 8.19 16.73
C SER A 101 -14.64 9.40 16.46
N ILE A 102 -13.91 9.42 15.33
CA ILE A 102 -12.99 10.51 14.98
C ILE A 102 -13.29 11.02 13.58
N VAL A 103 -13.88 12.23 13.52
CA VAL A 103 -14.40 12.84 12.28
C VAL A 103 -13.40 12.98 11.12
N TRP A 104 -12.11 13.13 11.40
CA TRP A 104 -11.07 13.29 10.38
C TRP A 104 -10.32 11.98 10.08
N PHE A 105 -10.71 10.87 10.71
CA PHE A 105 -9.96 9.62 10.58
C PHE A 105 -9.98 9.11 9.15
N ASP A 106 -11.14 9.19 8.48
CA ASP A 106 -11.29 8.79 7.10
C ASP A 106 -10.39 9.60 6.16
N ASP A 107 -10.45 10.94 6.25
CA ASP A 107 -9.53 11.86 5.55
C ASP A 107 -8.06 11.46 5.73
N TRP A 108 -7.67 11.13 6.97
CA TRP A 108 -6.29 10.71 7.26
C TRP A 108 -5.96 9.39 6.59
N MET A 109 -6.88 8.43 6.58
CA MET A 109 -6.69 7.15 5.95
C MET A 109 -6.54 7.30 4.43
N HIS A 110 -7.35 8.14 3.76
CA HIS A 110 -7.18 8.48 2.34
C HIS A 110 -5.80 9.06 2.04
N PHE A 111 -5.38 10.06 2.79
CA PHE A 111 -4.04 10.65 2.62
C PHE A 111 -2.92 9.63 2.87
N MET A 112 -2.97 8.93 4.00
CA MET A 112 -1.89 8.10 4.49
C MET A 112 -1.79 6.78 3.72
N ASN A 113 -2.88 6.03 3.58
CA ASN A 113 -2.87 4.72 2.92
C ASN A 113 -2.52 4.85 1.44
N THR A 114 -3.11 5.81 0.72
CA THR A 114 -2.78 6.03 -0.69
C THR A 114 -1.33 6.47 -0.86
N GLY A 115 -0.80 7.27 0.07
CA GLY A 115 0.62 7.60 0.14
C GLY A 115 1.51 6.35 0.30
N LEU A 116 1.20 5.45 1.23
CA LEU A 116 1.97 4.22 1.45
C LEU A 116 1.93 3.29 0.23
N LEU A 117 0.75 3.06 -0.35
CA LEU A 117 0.61 2.26 -1.57
C LEU A 117 1.39 2.87 -2.74
N THR A 118 1.33 4.20 -2.88
CA THR A 118 2.07 4.92 -3.91
C THR A 118 3.58 4.77 -3.72
N ALA A 119 4.08 4.90 -2.49
CA ALA A 119 5.48 4.67 -2.18
C ALA A 119 5.90 3.23 -2.53
N ALA A 120 5.09 2.22 -2.21
CA ALA A 120 5.35 0.84 -2.57
C ALA A 120 5.44 0.66 -4.10
N VAL A 121 4.51 1.23 -4.86
CA VAL A 121 4.52 1.17 -6.32
C VAL A 121 5.76 1.83 -6.91
N ILE A 122 6.17 2.99 -6.40
CA ILE A 122 7.41 3.66 -6.83
C ILE A 122 8.61 2.73 -6.58
N LEU A 123 8.74 2.17 -5.38
CA LEU A 123 9.84 1.26 -5.02
C LEU A 123 9.87 -0.01 -5.88
N LEU A 124 8.71 -0.52 -6.28
CA LEU A 124 8.59 -1.73 -7.10
C LEU A 124 8.85 -1.49 -8.59
N THR A 125 8.63 -0.26 -9.09
CA THR A 125 8.55 -0.01 -10.53
C THR A 125 9.57 0.97 -11.09
N LEU A 126 10.24 1.75 -10.24
CA LEU A 126 11.18 2.78 -10.67
C LEU A 126 12.59 2.57 -10.06
N PRO A 127 13.67 2.75 -10.86
CA PRO A 127 15.02 2.77 -10.31
C PRO A 127 15.28 4.05 -9.52
N HIS A 128 16.15 3.97 -8.51
CA HIS A 128 16.51 5.10 -7.64
C HIS A 128 17.19 6.28 -8.37
N THR A 129 17.64 6.08 -9.61
CA THR A 129 18.21 7.10 -10.50
C THR A 129 17.13 7.89 -11.27
N THR A 130 15.86 7.55 -11.10
CA THR A 130 14.73 8.22 -11.76
C THR A 130 14.64 9.70 -11.37
N SER A 131 14.32 10.56 -12.34
CA SER A 131 14.14 12.00 -12.12
C SER A 131 12.87 12.30 -11.31
N LEU A 132 12.85 13.44 -10.62
CA LEU A 132 11.69 13.86 -9.82
C LEU A 132 10.39 13.90 -10.65
N GLY A 133 10.45 14.43 -11.87
CA GLY A 133 9.28 14.53 -12.74
C GLY A 133 8.65 13.16 -13.06
N ARG A 134 9.47 12.14 -13.34
CA ARG A 134 8.99 10.77 -13.60
C ARG A 134 8.48 10.08 -12.34
N THR A 135 9.08 10.37 -11.19
CA THR A 135 8.58 9.86 -9.90
C THR A 135 7.21 10.45 -9.56
N LEU A 136 7.02 11.76 -9.78
CA LEU A 136 5.73 12.45 -9.60
C LEU A 136 4.68 11.95 -10.59
N GLU A 137 5.05 11.78 -11.87
CA GLU A 137 4.17 11.19 -12.90
C GLU A 137 3.64 9.83 -12.46
N ARG A 138 4.53 8.92 -12.05
CA ARG A 138 4.15 7.59 -11.57
C ARG A 138 3.25 7.66 -10.34
N ALA A 139 3.57 8.55 -9.39
CA ALA A 139 2.82 8.71 -8.17
C ALA A 139 1.39 9.21 -8.42
N VAL A 140 1.23 10.28 -9.21
CA VAL A 140 -0.10 10.81 -9.53
C VAL A 140 -0.90 9.81 -10.35
N ALA A 141 -0.28 9.14 -11.33
CA ALA A 141 -0.95 8.14 -12.14
C ALA A 141 -1.48 6.98 -11.30
N PHE A 142 -0.67 6.45 -10.37
CA PHE A 142 -1.12 5.37 -9.49
C PHE A 142 -2.10 5.87 -8.42
N GLY A 143 -1.73 6.90 -7.65
CA GLY A 143 -2.50 7.38 -6.50
C GLY A 143 -3.91 7.85 -6.88
N ALA A 144 -4.04 8.67 -7.93
CA ALA A 144 -5.36 9.11 -8.40
C ALA A 144 -6.20 7.93 -8.92
N THR A 145 -5.60 6.98 -9.63
CA THR A 145 -6.31 5.79 -10.11
C THR A 145 -6.74 4.89 -8.94
N ALA A 146 -5.87 4.71 -7.95
CA ALA A 146 -6.17 3.92 -6.76
C ALA A 146 -7.32 4.53 -5.95
N GLY A 147 -7.30 5.86 -5.74
CA GLY A 147 -8.42 6.59 -5.12
C GLY A 147 -9.72 6.40 -5.87
N ILE A 148 -9.72 6.60 -7.19
CA ILE A 148 -10.92 6.38 -8.04
C ILE A 148 -11.45 4.94 -7.89
N VAL A 149 -10.56 3.94 -7.89
CA VAL A 149 -10.96 2.54 -7.74
C VAL A 149 -11.52 2.28 -6.34
N TRP A 150 -10.95 2.90 -5.31
CA TRP A 150 -11.42 2.80 -3.93
C TRP A 150 -12.83 3.37 -3.77
N GLU A 151 -13.05 4.61 -4.21
CA GLU A 151 -14.36 5.27 -4.20
C GLU A 151 -15.43 4.47 -4.93
N LEU A 152 -15.08 3.89 -6.09
CA LEU A 152 -15.98 3.01 -6.83
C LEU A 152 -16.29 1.72 -6.05
N ALA A 153 -15.30 1.16 -5.36
CA ALA A 153 -15.50 -0.02 -4.53
C ALA A 153 -16.44 0.29 -3.35
N GLU A 154 -16.28 1.44 -2.69
CA GLU A 154 -17.15 1.87 -1.59
C GLU A 154 -18.58 2.17 -2.07
N TYR A 155 -18.70 2.82 -3.22
CA TYR A 155 -19.99 3.03 -3.88
C TYR A 155 -20.76 1.73 -4.08
N VAL A 156 -20.10 0.72 -4.66
CA VAL A 156 -20.70 -0.59 -4.91
C VAL A 156 -20.95 -1.37 -3.62
N ALA A 157 -20.02 -1.31 -2.67
CA ALA A 157 -20.08 -2.11 -1.45
C ALA A 157 -21.19 -1.64 -0.49
N PHE A 158 -21.36 -0.32 -0.29
CA PHE A 158 -22.31 0.18 0.71
C PHE A 158 -22.95 1.55 0.41
N LEU A 159 -22.24 2.54 -0.15
CA LEU A 159 -22.81 3.90 -0.32
C LEU A 159 -24.00 3.96 -1.28
N SER A 160 -24.06 3.07 -2.28
CA SER A 160 -25.22 2.94 -3.20
C SER A 160 -26.52 2.52 -2.52
N LYS A 161 -26.48 2.16 -1.23
CA LYS A 161 -27.63 1.77 -0.39
C LYS A 161 -27.74 2.60 0.89
N SER A 162 -26.68 3.31 1.28
CA SER A 162 -26.64 4.18 2.48
C SER A 162 -27.47 5.47 2.33
N THR A 163 -27.90 6.02 3.47
CA THR A 163 -28.53 7.34 3.62
C THR A 163 -27.51 8.49 3.48
N GLU A 164 -26.22 8.21 3.59
CA GLU A 164 -25.07 9.12 3.41
C GLU A 164 -24.85 9.52 1.96
N ARG A 165 -25.55 8.90 1.00
CA ARG A 165 -25.46 9.24 -0.42
C ARG A 165 -25.65 10.73 -0.73
N ARG A 166 -26.35 11.47 0.14
CA ARG A 166 -26.57 12.92 -0.01
C ARG A 166 -25.28 13.74 0.17
N SER A 167 -24.35 13.30 1.01
CA SER A 167 -23.04 13.95 1.23
C SER A 167 -21.92 13.30 0.40
N ALA A 168 -22.12 12.06 -0.07
CA ALA A 168 -21.09 11.27 -0.75
C ALA A 168 -20.33 12.00 -1.88
N TYR A 169 -20.97 12.88 -2.64
CA TYR A 169 -20.24 13.59 -3.71
C TYR A 169 -19.13 14.51 -3.18
N THR A 170 -19.40 15.25 -2.10
CA THR A 170 -18.42 16.18 -1.51
C THR A 170 -17.33 15.41 -0.79
N ASP A 171 -17.71 14.32 -0.13
CA ASP A 171 -16.84 13.35 0.56
C ASP A 171 -15.81 12.77 -0.42
N THR A 172 -16.28 12.07 -1.45
CA THR A 172 -15.48 11.51 -2.54
C THR A 172 -14.54 12.53 -3.19
N LEU A 173 -14.96 13.80 -3.33
CA LEU A 173 -14.08 14.83 -3.89
C LEU A 173 -12.94 15.19 -2.93
N GLY A 174 -13.21 15.22 -1.62
CA GLY A 174 -12.22 15.37 -0.57
C GLY A 174 -11.23 14.20 -0.55
N ASP A 175 -11.76 12.98 -0.59
CA ASP A 175 -11.00 11.73 -0.58
C ASP A 175 -10.04 11.64 -1.76
N LEU A 176 -10.54 11.87 -2.98
CA LEU A 176 -9.70 11.89 -4.19
C LEU A 176 -8.62 12.99 -4.14
N THR A 177 -8.92 14.11 -3.49
CA THR A 177 -7.95 15.19 -3.28
C THR A 177 -6.85 14.71 -2.32
N LEU A 178 -7.22 14.10 -1.21
CA LEU A 178 -6.30 13.59 -0.18
C LEU A 178 -5.45 12.43 -0.70
N ASP A 179 -6.05 11.52 -1.46
CA ASP A 179 -5.38 10.42 -2.17
C ASP A 179 -4.27 10.96 -3.08
N THR A 180 -4.60 11.97 -3.90
CA THR A 180 -3.65 12.58 -4.82
C THR A 180 -2.54 13.33 -4.07
N LEU A 181 -2.87 14.04 -2.99
CA LEU A 181 -1.88 14.73 -2.15
C LEU A 181 -0.94 13.75 -1.44
N GLY A 182 -1.48 12.67 -0.87
CA GLY A 182 -0.72 11.60 -0.24
C GLY A 182 0.26 10.95 -1.21
N ALA A 183 -0.19 10.71 -2.44
CA ALA A 183 0.64 10.20 -3.53
C ALA A 183 1.80 11.15 -3.89
N VAL A 184 1.54 12.46 -4.01
CA VAL A 184 2.58 13.47 -4.27
C VAL A 184 3.59 13.51 -3.13
N VAL A 185 3.13 13.54 -1.88
CA VAL A 185 4.01 13.54 -0.70
C VAL A 185 4.88 12.28 -0.68
N ALA A 186 4.30 11.11 -0.97
CA ALA A 186 5.04 9.85 -1.08
C ALA A 186 6.16 9.92 -2.13
N ALA A 187 5.86 10.45 -3.33
CA ALA A 187 6.87 10.67 -4.37
C ALA A 187 8.02 11.57 -3.91
N LEU A 188 7.70 12.69 -3.25
CA LEU A 188 8.72 13.63 -2.74
C LEU A 188 9.60 12.95 -1.68
N VAL A 189 8.99 12.24 -0.72
CA VAL A 189 9.72 11.52 0.33
C VAL A 189 10.65 10.47 -0.28
N ILE A 190 10.14 9.59 -1.16
CA ILE A 190 10.94 8.55 -1.80
C ILE A 190 12.09 9.16 -2.62
N PHE A 191 11.81 10.21 -3.41
CA PHE A 191 12.82 10.89 -4.19
C PHE A 191 13.93 11.46 -3.30
N VAL A 192 13.58 12.17 -2.22
CA VAL A 192 14.56 12.73 -1.27
C VAL A 192 15.40 11.63 -0.62
N LEU A 193 14.78 10.54 -0.19
CA LEU A 193 15.49 9.40 0.42
C LEU A 193 16.44 8.71 -0.58
N TRP A 194 16.08 8.63 -1.86
CA TRP A 194 17.00 8.17 -2.92
C TRP A 194 18.16 9.13 -3.13
N ARG A 195 17.91 10.45 -3.18
CA ARG A 195 18.98 11.45 -3.30
C ARG A 195 19.95 11.44 -2.11
N ARG A 196 19.49 11.02 -0.94
CA ARG A 196 20.29 10.87 0.28
C ARG A 196 20.99 9.51 0.43
N GLY A 197 20.78 8.57 -0.49
CA GLY A 197 21.38 7.23 -0.38
C GLY A 197 20.66 6.27 0.59
N GLN A 198 19.55 6.69 1.20
CA GLN A 198 18.92 5.97 2.32
C GLN A 198 17.99 4.84 1.87
N LEU A 199 17.59 4.80 0.60
CA LEU A 199 16.71 3.76 0.01
C LEU A 199 17.30 3.06 -1.21
N HIS A 200 18.63 3.13 -1.42
CA HIS A 200 19.28 2.51 -2.59
C HIS A 200 19.09 0.98 -2.64
N GLN A 201 18.93 0.35 -1.48
CA GLN A 201 18.79 -1.11 -1.32
C GLN A 201 17.33 -1.60 -1.25
N ALA A 202 16.35 -0.68 -1.29
CA ALA A 202 14.94 -0.99 -1.02
C ALA A 202 14.14 -1.45 -2.24
N ALA A 203 14.62 -1.18 -3.45
CA ALA A 203 13.97 -1.65 -4.67
C ALA A 203 14.44 -3.08 -4.99
N PRO A 204 13.57 -3.95 -5.54
CA PRO A 204 14.02 -5.18 -6.18
C PRO A 204 14.79 -4.76 -7.44
N GLN A 205 16.06 -4.40 -7.27
CA GLN A 205 16.92 -4.06 -8.39
C GLN A 205 17.09 -5.34 -9.20
N LEU A 206 16.29 -5.47 -10.25
CA LEU A 206 16.58 -6.34 -11.39
C LEU A 206 17.87 -5.80 -12.00
N ALA A 207 19.00 -6.10 -11.38
CA ALA A 207 20.29 -5.64 -11.85
C ALA A 207 20.60 -6.39 -13.15
N HIS A 208 20.65 -5.66 -14.26
CA HIS A 208 21.39 -6.14 -15.42
C HIS A 208 22.88 -5.84 -15.17
N ARG A 209 23.73 -6.85 -15.38
CA ARG A 209 25.18 -6.87 -15.06
C ARG A 209 26.02 -5.70 -15.62
N SER A 210 25.47 -4.86 -16.50
CA SER A 210 26.21 -3.82 -17.22
C SER A 210 26.48 -2.54 -16.40
N ALA A 211 26.04 -2.46 -15.14
CA ALA A 211 26.14 -1.23 -14.33
C ALA A 211 27.28 -1.22 -13.27
N LEU A 212 28.16 -2.23 -13.26
CA LEU A 212 29.27 -2.31 -12.28
C LEU A 212 30.68 -2.29 -12.92
N THR A 213 30.77 -1.90 -14.19
CA THR A 213 32.05 -1.63 -14.86
C THR A 213 32.07 -0.21 -15.38
N VAL A 214 32.19 0.76 -14.49
CA VAL A 214 32.90 2.03 -14.68
C VAL A 214 33.56 2.41 -13.36
#